data_AF-A0A285U970-F1
#
_entry.id   AF-A0A285U970-F1
#
_cell.length_a   1.000
_cell.length_b   1.000
_cell.length_c   1.000
_cell.angle_alpha   90.00
_cell.angle_beta   90.00
_cell.angle_gamma   90.00
#
_symmetry.space_group_name_H-M   'P 1'
#
loop_
_entity.id
_entity.type
_entity.pdbx_description
1 polymer ?
#
loop_
_entity_poly.entity_id
_entity_poly.type
_entity_poly.pdbx_seq_one_letter_code
_entity_poly.pdbx_strand_id
1 'polypeptide(L)'
;MLNGNILPLLLSSRNNDKEIFSIAEKFKISENELHQYLGENQIEKFLNREMLLWRLYHSFENLVLEYPNHTNGDLAELLVDIWNEKESVKISKNNAKHFIESISLQLDSRKRAFISLCEHDIESCLIYLRKDSVPFVEWLVRFGILISKKDEDLRELDIIEISKVILGQYFPHVNPKDEMFKCFDQLGFCHKIEGSNRKKFDFKRIKKYKLNNEVESLPFAKGLATLIFNAIENQVEEPFVKYKVVLTNLFHGKGEIEYENITPENPREKIAHIAIDATSKPIDFFGNEDDGASFIDEVTEQFVNAKMIEKEKLNFDIEKIENVYPEHSNEDSAKIDPTILVNEKSNGWFSILNDFDGLHIKIKEIIKDNENAKIKISQLEKENVHLSYQLEEYEKNKKENSYEQLIQFIKLVGGREGNYALHNLYQDSFHPIDNDSLQLQGSLISLFTILGLKGIEPYLGSYQLGEEVNVKKSKIGQLFTVKDAIQSAEEDVDIKIIGYGWTLDGKILVQPIVEEINK
;
A
#
# COMPACT_ATOMS: atom_id res chain seq x y z
N MET A 1 4.83 -36.96 21.60
CA MET A 1 3.99 -36.41 20.50
C MET A 1 4.41 -34.96 20.31
N LEU A 2 4.79 -34.59 19.08
CA LEU A 2 5.09 -33.20 18.69
C LEU A 2 3.80 -32.37 18.76
N ASN A 3 3.41 -31.97 19.97
CA ASN A 3 2.20 -31.20 20.22
C ASN A 3 2.40 -29.75 19.75
N GLY A 4 2.15 -29.50 18.45
CA GLY A 4 1.63 -28.23 17.96
C GLY A 4 2.60 -27.07 17.74
N ASN A 5 3.92 -27.28 17.60
CA ASN A 5 4.87 -26.16 17.48
C ASN A 5 5.92 -26.26 16.36
N ILE A 6 5.63 -27.03 15.29
CA ILE A 6 6.56 -27.12 14.16
C ILE A 6 6.43 -25.96 13.17
N LEU A 7 5.28 -25.29 13.09
CA LEU A 7 5.12 -24.20 12.13
C LEU A 7 6.05 -23.01 12.43
N PRO A 8 6.26 -22.57 13.69
CA PRO A 8 7.31 -21.61 14.02
C PRO A 8 8.70 -22.05 13.55
N LEU A 9 9.02 -23.35 13.64
CA LEU A 9 10.27 -23.92 13.10
C LEU A 9 10.34 -23.76 11.57
N LEU A 10 9.26 -24.10 10.87
CA LEU A 10 9.16 -23.98 9.40
C LEU A 10 9.21 -22.52 8.93
N LEU A 11 8.58 -21.60 9.66
CA LEU A 11 8.55 -20.17 9.35
C LEU A 11 9.90 -19.51 9.58
N SER A 12 10.60 -19.90 10.64
CA SER A 12 11.93 -19.37 10.98
C SER A 12 13.06 -19.99 10.16
N SER A 13 12.90 -21.21 9.64
CA SER A 13 13.90 -21.92 8.84
C SER A 13 13.76 -21.71 7.33
N ARG A 14 13.12 -20.63 6.87
CA ARG A 14 12.78 -20.39 5.45
C ARG A 14 13.96 -20.55 4.47
N ASN A 15 15.20 -20.61 4.94
CA ASN A 15 16.38 -20.61 4.09
C ASN A 15 17.36 -21.77 4.28
N ASN A 16 17.18 -22.70 5.24
CA ASN A 16 18.18 -23.76 5.42
C ASN A 16 17.66 -25.00 6.18
N ASP A 17 17.95 -26.18 5.64
CA ASP A 17 17.72 -27.45 6.34
C ASP A 17 18.51 -27.51 7.66
N LYS A 18 19.69 -26.89 7.74
CA LYS A 18 20.44 -26.82 9.01
C LYS A 18 19.75 -25.97 10.08
N GLU A 19 18.98 -24.96 9.68
CA GLU A 19 18.27 -24.09 10.62
C GLU A 19 17.10 -24.84 11.27
N ILE A 20 16.36 -25.67 10.53
CA ILE A 20 15.23 -26.40 11.13
C ILE A 20 15.68 -27.34 12.25
N PHE A 21 16.82 -28.02 12.08
CA PHE A 21 17.40 -28.88 13.12
C PHE A 21 17.92 -28.07 14.31
N SER A 22 18.64 -26.97 14.05
CA SER A 22 19.16 -26.10 15.12
C SER A 22 18.04 -25.49 15.98
N ILE A 23 16.92 -25.11 15.36
CA ILE A 23 15.81 -24.54 16.12
C ILE A 23 15.04 -25.66 16.82
N ALA A 24 14.85 -26.83 16.21
CA ALA A 24 14.22 -27.99 16.87
C ALA A 24 14.96 -28.41 18.15
N GLU A 25 16.29 -28.36 18.14
CA GLU A 25 17.12 -28.61 19.32
C GLU A 25 16.80 -27.64 20.47
N LYS A 26 16.57 -26.35 20.18
CA LYS A 26 16.16 -25.35 21.18
C LYS A 26 14.82 -25.69 21.83
N PHE A 27 13.94 -26.38 21.11
CA PHE A 27 12.65 -26.86 21.62
C PHE A 27 12.72 -28.28 22.20
N LYS A 28 13.92 -28.85 22.37
CA LYS A 28 14.16 -30.20 22.91
C LYS A 28 13.48 -31.30 22.10
N ILE A 29 13.36 -31.10 20.78
CA ILE A 29 12.87 -32.12 19.84
C ILE A 29 14.08 -32.89 19.34
N SER A 30 14.06 -34.23 19.43
CA SER A 30 15.16 -35.04 18.90
C SER A 30 15.17 -35.05 17.38
N GLU A 31 16.35 -35.19 16.78
CA GLU A 31 16.53 -35.25 15.32
C GLU A 31 15.71 -36.39 14.69
N ASN A 32 15.65 -37.56 15.32
CA ASN A 32 14.85 -38.70 14.86
C ASN A 32 13.34 -38.39 14.88
N GLU A 33 12.84 -37.76 15.95
CA GLU A 33 11.43 -37.35 16.02
C GLU A 33 11.09 -36.33 14.93
N LEU A 34 12.01 -35.39 14.65
CA LEU A 34 11.84 -34.41 13.59
C LEU A 34 11.82 -35.07 12.21
N HIS A 35 12.76 -35.96 11.90
CA HIS A 35 12.77 -36.70 10.63
C HIS A 35 11.52 -37.54 10.45
N GLN A 36 11.09 -38.26 11.49
CA GLN A 36 9.86 -39.05 11.44
C GLN A 36 8.67 -38.15 11.10
N TYR A 37 8.51 -37.03 11.81
CA TYR A 37 7.41 -36.10 11.56
C TYR A 37 7.45 -35.52 10.14
N LEU A 38 8.62 -35.06 9.70
CA LEU A 38 8.78 -34.47 8.37
C LEU A 38 8.51 -35.50 7.26
N GLY A 39 8.91 -36.75 7.47
CA GLY A 39 8.66 -37.88 6.57
C GLY A 39 7.18 -38.26 6.50
N GLU A 40 6.52 -38.45 7.65
CA GLU A 40 5.08 -38.76 7.75
C GLU A 40 4.21 -37.72 7.04
N ASN A 41 4.62 -36.45 7.11
CA ASN A 41 3.92 -35.33 6.48
C ASN A 41 4.42 -34.98 5.07
N GLN A 42 5.36 -35.74 4.51
CA GLN A 42 5.96 -35.53 3.19
C GLN A 42 6.60 -34.14 2.98
N ILE A 43 7.06 -33.52 4.06
CA ILE A 43 7.70 -32.19 4.09
C ILE A 43 9.17 -32.27 4.52
N GLU A 44 9.82 -33.42 4.34
CA GLU A 44 11.26 -33.60 4.62
C GLU A 44 12.16 -32.81 3.67
N LYS A 45 11.72 -32.58 2.43
CA LYS A 45 12.47 -31.76 1.47
C LYS A 45 12.15 -30.28 1.67
N PHE A 46 13.18 -29.44 1.61
CA PHE A 46 13.07 -27.98 1.67
C PHE A 46 11.94 -27.42 0.79
N LEU A 47 11.93 -27.81 -0.49
CA LEU A 47 10.96 -27.31 -1.47
C LEU A 47 9.50 -27.70 -1.11
N ASN A 48 9.30 -28.83 -0.43
CA ASN A 48 7.95 -29.24 -0.02
C ASN A 48 7.47 -28.38 1.16
N ARG A 49 8.36 -28.03 2.10
CA ARG A 49 8.06 -27.08 3.18
C ARG A 49 7.73 -25.70 2.64
N GLU A 50 8.54 -25.21 1.70
CA GLU A 50 8.31 -23.92 1.06
C GLU A 50 6.94 -23.88 0.37
N MET A 51 6.58 -24.95 -0.35
CA MET A 51 5.26 -25.03 -0.97
C MET A 51 4.11 -25.07 0.02
N LEU A 52 4.27 -25.76 1.16
CA LEU A 52 3.28 -25.74 2.23
C LEU A 52 3.07 -24.30 2.75
N LEU A 53 4.17 -23.55 2.96
CA LEU A 53 4.09 -22.16 3.41
C LEU A 53 3.39 -21.26 2.39
N TRP A 54 3.66 -21.45 1.10
CA TRP A 54 2.95 -20.72 0.05
C TRP A 54 1.45 -21.03 0.08
N ARG A 55 1.03 -22.30 0.21
CA ARG A 55 -0.40 -22.63 0.33
C ARG A 55 -1.05 -21.96 1.56
N LEU A 56 -0.31 -21.86 2.66
CA LEU A 56 -0.78 -21.16 3.87
C LEU A 56 -0.95 -19.66 3.64
N TYR A 57 -0.01 -19.01 2.91
CA TYR A 57 -0.14 -17.63 2.46
C TYR A 57 -1.42 -17.41 1.66
N HIS A 58 -1.66 -18.21 0.62
CA HIS A 58 -2.85 -18.05 -0.23
C HIS A 58 -4.14 -18.31 0.57
N SER A 59 -4.14 -19.28 1.48
CA SER A 59 -5.29 -19.56 2.35
C SER A 59 -5.63 -18.36 3.24
N PHE A 60 -4.62 -17.70 3.81
CA PHE A 60 -4.82 -16.50 4.62
C PHE A 60 -5.25 -15.29 3.78
N GLU A 61 -4.68 -15.11 2.59
CA GLU A 61 -5.08 -14.06 1.65
C GLU A 61 -6.57 -14.16 1.27
N ASN A 62 -7.04 -15.37 0.98
CA ASN A 62 -8.47 -15.60 0.71
C ASN A 62 -9.34 -15.27 1.93
N LEU A 63 -8.89 -15.66 3.13
CA LEU A 63 -9.61 -15.33 4.37
C LEU A 63 -9.72 -13.83 4.62
N VAL A 64 -8.67 -13.05 4.33
CA VAL A 64 -8.72 -11.60 4.47
C VAL A 64 -9.78 -10.98 3.55
N LEU A 65 -10.00 -11.53 2.36
CA LEU A 65 -11.04 -11.07 1.44
C LEU A 65 -12.44 -11.51 1.85
N GLU A 66 -12.59 -12.76 2.31
CA GLU A 66 -13.89 -13.28 2.75
C GLU A 66 -14.36 -12.61 4.04
N TYR A 67 -13.43 -12.20 4.91
CA TYR A 67 -13.70 -11.69 6.25
C TYR A 67 -13.00 -10.35 6.53
N PRO A 68 -13.30 -9.28 5.77
CA PRO A 68 -12.52 -8.03 5.76
C PRO A 68 -12.53 -7.26 7.10
N ASN A 69 -13.54 -7.50 7.94
CA ASN A 69 -13.72 -6.82 9.23
C ASN A 69 -13.16 -7.60 10.43
N HIS A 70 -12.57 -8.78 10.21
CA HIS A 70 -12.10 -9.65 11.29
C HIS A 70 -10.72 -9.25 11.79
N THR A 71 -10.50 -9.38 13.11
CA THR A 71 -9.19 -9.13 13.70
C THR A 71 -8.20 -10.26 13.38
N ASN A 72 -6.90 -10.05 13.59
CA ASN A 72 -5.92 -11.14 13.46
C ASN A 72 -6.23 -12.33 14.37
N GLY A 73 -6.87 -12.10 15.52
CA GLY A 73 -7.27 -13.16 16.44
C GLY A 73 -8.34 -14.06 15.84
N ASP A 74 -9.36 -13.46 15.22
CA ASP A 74 -10.48 -14.18 14.61
C ASP A 74 -10.03 -14.87 13.31
N LEU A 75 -9.24 -14.18 12.48
CA LEU A 75 -8.67 -14.76 11.26
C LEU A 75 -7.74 -15.95 11.57
N ALA A 76 -7.05 -15.95 12.72
CA ALA A 76 -6.24 -17.09 13.14
C ALA A 76 -7.08 -18.32 13.49
N GLU A 77 -8.27 -18.15 14.07
CA GLU A 77 -9.20 -19.26 14.31
C GLU A 77 -9.73 -19.82 12.99
N LEU A 78 -10.23 -18.94 12.12
CA LEU A 78 -10.74 -19.34 10.81
C LEU A 78 -9.67 -20.03 9.95
N LEU A 79 -8.42 -19.55 10.00
CA LEU A 79 -7.30 -20.17 9.30
C LEU A 79 -7.03 -21.59 9.79
N VAL A 80 -7.12 -21.83 11.10
CA VAL A 80 -6.96 -23.18 11.66
C VAL A 80 -8.03 -24.11 11.14
N ASP A 81 -9.29 -23.68 11.15
CA ASP A 81 -10.42 -24.51 10.75
C ASP A 81 -10.33 -24.87 9.26
N ILE A 82 -10.17 -23.88 8.38
CA ILE A 82 -10.08 -24.10 6.94
C ILE A 82 -8.84 -24.93 6.57
N TRP A 83 -7.70 -24.64 7.19
CA TRP A 83 -6.45 -25.34 6.90
C TRP A 83 -6.51 -26.80 7.37
N ASN A 84 -6.95 -27.03 8.60
CA ASN A 84 -7.00 -28.37 9.18
C ASN A 84 -8.10 -29.24 8.56
N GLU A 85 -9.06 -28.67 7.86
CA GLU A 85 -9.99 -29.45 7.04
C GLU A 85 -9.30 -30.00 5.77
N LYS A 86 -8.46 -29.19 5.12
CA LYS A 86 -7.91 -29.47 3.78
C LYS A 86 -6.54 -30.13 3.78
N GLU A 87 -5.68 -29.80 4.73
CA GLU A 87 -4.25 -30.17 4.71
C GLU A 87 -3.94 -31.26 5.73
N SER A 88 -2.96 -32.12 5.41
CA SER A 88 -2.50 -33.18 6.32
C SER A 88 -1.73 -32.61 7.52
N VAL A 89 -0.89 -31.59 7.28
CA VAL A 89 -0.10 -30.92 8.31
C VAL A 89 -0.99 -30.01 9.12
N LYS A 90 -1.39 -30.44 10.31
CA LYS A 90 -2.28 -29.64 11.17
C LYS A 90 -1.56 -28.48 11.84
N ILE A 91 -2.25 -27.36 11.97
CA ILE A 91 -1.78 -26.16 12.67
C ILE A 91 -2.67 -25.84 13.87
N SER A 92 -2.11 -25.26 14.92
CA SER A 92 -2.84 -24.72 16.06
C SER A 92 -3.14 -23.22 15.88
N LYS A 93 -4.04 -22.68 16.71
CA LYS A 93 -4.32 -21.23 16.75
C LYS A 93 -3.06 -20.40 17.01
N ASN A 94 -2.17 -20.86 17.88
CA ASN A 94 -0.89 -20.16 18.14
C ASN A 94 0.02 -20.19 16.91
N ASN A 95 0.04 -21.31 16.17
CA ASN A 95 0.79 -21.38 14.91
C ASN A 95 0.24 -20.39 13.88
N ALA A 96 -1.10 -20.32 13.73
CA ALA A 96 -1.75 -19.38 12.83
C ALA A 96 -1.47 -17.92 13.21
N LYS A 97 -1.49 -17.57 14.51
CA LYS A 97 -1.12 -16.22 14.98
C LYS A 97 0.31 -15.85 14.62
N HIS A 98 1.27 -16.71 14.96
CA HIS A 98 2.68 -16.47 14.61
C HIS A 98 2.91 -16.39 13.11
N PHE A 99 2.17 -17.18 12.32
CA PHE A 99 2.17 -17.05 10.88
C PHE A 99 1.71 -15.66 10.46
N ILE A 100 0.55 -15.21 10.91
CA ILE A 100 -0.02 -13.89 10.55
C ILE A 100 0.94 -12.76 10.97
N GLU A 101 1.55 -12.84 12.16
CA GLU A 101 2.55 -11.88 12.62
C GLU A 101 3.83 -11.85 11.76
N SER A 102 4.12 -12.94 11.06
CA SER A 102 5.33 -13.06 10.22
C SER A 102 5.18 -12.53 8.79
N ILE A 103 3.94 -12.24 8.34
CA ILE A 103 3.67 -11.85 6.95
C ILE A 103 3.38 -10.35 6.82
N SER A 104 3.41 -9.84 5.59
CA SER A 104 3.17 -8.43 5.31
C SER A 104 1.75 -7.98 5.70
N LEU A 105 0.74 -8.84 5.54
CA LEU A 105 -0.68 -8.55 5.82
C LEU A 105 -1.07 -8.50 7.31
N GLN A 106 -0.13 -8.51 8.24
CA GLN A 106 -0.42 -8.46 9.67
C GLN A 106 -1.11 -7.16 10.14
N LEU A 107 -0.86 -6.04 9.44
CA LEU A 107 -1.37 -4.72 9.79
C LEU A 107 -2.72 -4.48 9.11
N ASP A 108 -3.68 -3.90 9.84
CA ASP A 108 -5.01 -3.62 9.30
C ASP A 108 -4.99 -2.66 8.12
N SER A 109 -4.07 -1.69 8.08
CA SER A 109 -3.90 -0.82 6.90
C SER A 109 -3.50 -1.61 5.67
N ARG A 110 -2.60 -2.59 5.80
CA ARG A 110 -2.15 -3.44 4.68
C ARG A 110 -3.22 -4.42 4.23
N LYS A 111 -4.06 -4.94 5.14
CA LYS A 111 -5.24 -5.74 4.77
C LYS A 111 -6.23 -4.92 3.96
N ARG A 112 -6.53 -3.70 4.40
CA ARG A 112 -7.42 -2.79 3.65
C ARG A 112 -6.86 -2.46 2.28
N ALA A 113 -5.56 -2.17 2.19
CA ALA A 113 -4.89 -1.98 0.91
C ALA A 113 -5.00 -3.21 0.01
N PHE A 114 -4.81 -4.40 0.56
CA PHE A 114 -4.95 -5.67 -0.14
C PHE A 114 -6.37 -5.89 -0.66
N ILE A 115 -7.39 -5.64 0.16
CA ILE A 115 -8.80 -5.73 -0.23
C ILE A 115 -9.09 -4.74 -1.36
N SER A 116 -8.73 -3.46 -1.21
CA SER A 116 -8.90 -2.45 -2.25
C SER A 116 -8.21 -2.83 -3.56
N LEU A 117 -7.00 -3.39 -3.49
CA LEU A 117 -6.30 -3.90 -4.68
C LEU A 117 -7.10 -5.03 -5.34
N CYS A 118 -7.64 -5.98 -4.58
CA CYS A 118 -8.46 -7.07 -5.13
C CYS A 118 -9.78 -6.58 -5.73
N GLU A 119 -10.34 -5.49 -5.20
CA GLU A 119 -11.54 -4.83 -5.69
C GLU A 119 -11.30 -3.87 -6.87
N HIS A 120 -10.04 -3.75 -7.34
CA HIS A 120 -9.60 -2.82 -8.40
C HIS A 120 -9.69 -1.34 -8.01
N ASP A 121 -9.79 -1.02 -6.71
CA ASP A 121 -9.70 0.33 -6.17
C ASP A 121 -8.24 0.66 -5.85
N ILE A 122 -7.51 1.10 -6.89
CA ILE A 122 -6.09 1.42 -6.78
C ILE A 122 -5.86 2.66 -5.91
N GLU A 123 -6.75 3.63 -5.95
CA GLU A 123 -6.62 4.87 -5.18
C GLU A 123 -6.68 4.58 -3.68
N SER A 124 -7.72 3.85 -3.23
CA SER A 124 -7.82 3.43 -1.82
C SER A 124 -6.65 2.53 -1.41
N CYS A 125 -6.21 1.62 -2.28
CA CYS A 125 -5.03 0.79 -2.03
C CYS A 125 -3.80 1.66 -1.68
N LEU A 126 -3.51 2.66 -2.50
CA LEU A 126 -2.38 3.56 -2.29
C LEU A 126 -2.56 4.44 -1.05
N ILE A 127 -3.77 4.93 -0.76
CA ILE A 127 -4.08 5.69 0.47
C ILE A 127 -3.77 4.86 1.72
N TYR A 128 -4.16 3.59 1.74
CA TYR A 128 -3.92 2.71 2.88
C TYR A 128 -2.44 2.36 3.05
N LEU A 129 -1.69 2.24 1.96
CA LEU A 129 -0.24 1.99 2.00
C LEU A 129 0.56 3.23 2.39
N ARG A 130 0.11 4.43 2.02
CA ARG A 130 0.83 5.69 2.24
C ARG A 130 2.26 5.62 1.67
N LYS A 131 3.28 5.49 2.54
CA LYS A 131 4.70 5.37 2.18
C LYS A 131 5.24 3.94 2.31
N ASP A 132 4.40 2.98 2.70
CA ASP A 132 4.81 1.61 2.94
C ASP A 132 4.69 0.78 1.65
N SER A 133 5.79 0.74 0.89
CA SER A 133 5.85 0.01 -0.38
C SER A 133 6.00 -1.51 -0.20
N VAL A 134 6.41 -1.99 0.98
CA VAL A 134 6.79 -3.40 1.22
C VAL A 134 5.73 -4.41 0.77
N PRO A 135 4.45 -4.33 1.22
CA PRO A 135 3.43 -5.30 0.78
C PRO A 135 3.18 -5.22 -0.73
N PHE A 136 3.22 -4.02 -1.31
CA PHE A 136 2.99 -3.82 -2.74
C PHE A 136 4.09 -4.45 -3.59
N VAL A 137 5.36 -4.27 -3.20
CA VAL A 137 6.51 -4.89 -3.86
C VAL A 137 6.43 -6.41 -3.78
N GLU A 138 5.97 -6.96 -2.64
CA GLU A 138 5.75 -8.41 -2.49
C GLU A 138 4.72 -8.95 -3.50
N TRP A 139 3.58 -8.27 -3.61
CA TRP A 139 2.56 -8.63 -4.59
C TRP A 139 3.08 -8.51 -6.03
N LEU A 140 3.83 -7.44 -6.33
CA LEU A 140 4.44 -7.20 -7.64
C LEU A 140 5.42 -8.30 -8.04
N VAL A 141 6.33 -8.69 -7.15
CA VAL A 141 7.30 -9.77 -7.40
C VAL A 141 6.58 -11.09 -7.64
N ARG A 142 5.63 -11.46 -6.76
CA ARG A 142 4.88 -12.73 -6.88
C ARG A 142 4.11 -12.79 -8.20
N PHE A 143 3.42 -11.72 -8.54
CA PHE A 143 2.67 -11.62 -9.79
C PHE A 143 3.60 -11.66 -11.02
N GLY A 144 4.64 -10.83 -11.07
CA GLY A 144 5.55 -10.77 -12.21
C GLY A 144 6.27 -12.08 -12.51
N ILE A 145 6.65 -12.83 -11.46
CA ILE A 145 7.20 -14.19 -11.62
C ILE A 145 6.18 -15.11 -12.31
N LEU A 146 4.90 -15.08 -11.94
CA LEU A 146 3.88 -15.92 -12.57
C LEU A 146 3.50 -15.45 -13.98
N ILE A 147 3.57 -14.15 -14.26
CA ILE A 147 3.36 -13.60 -15.61
C ILE A 147 4.38 -14.13 -16.60
N SER A 148 5.66 -14.21 -16.22
CA SER A 148 6.72 -14.81 -17.04
C SER A 148 6.53 -16.31 -17.35
N LYS A 149 5.47 -16.96 -16.84
CA LYS A 149 5.08 -18.33 -17.22
C LYS A 149 4.24 -18.36 -18.50
N LYS A 150 3.56 -17.25 -18.82
CA LYS A 150 2.59 -17.16 -19.92
C LYS A 150 3.24 -16.84 -21.26
N ASP A 151 4.51 -16.42 -21.25
CA ASP A 151 5.31 -16.10 -22.43
C ASP A 151 6.77 -16.54 -22.18
N GLU A 152 7.36 -17.32 -23.08
CA GLU A 152 8.74 -17.83 -22.97
C GLU A 152 9.79 -16.73 -23.16
N ASP A 153 9.42 -15.64 -23.86
CA ASP A 153 10.30 -14.52 -24.13
C ASP A 153 10.33 -13.49 -22.99
N LEU A 154 9.44 -13.64 -21.98
CA LEU A 154 9.49 -12.86 -20.74
C LEU A 154 10.36 -13.56 -19.71
N ARG A 155 11.40 -12.87 -19.25
CA ARG A 155 12.30 -13.37 -18.21
C ARG A 155 11.72 -13.07 -16.84
N GLU A 156 12.01 -13.93 -15.86
CA GLU A 156 11.52 -13.77 -14.49
C GLU A 156 11.94 -12.44 -13.85
N LEU A 157 13.08 -11.89 -14.27
CA LEU A 157 13.64 -10.65 -13.75
C LEU A 157 13.19 -9.39 -14.50
N ASP A 158 12.44 -9.52 -15.60
CA ASP A 158 11.93 -8.36 -16.34
C ASP A 158 10.96 -7.53 -15.49
N ILE A 159 10.34 -8.13 -14.46
CA ILE A 159 9.55 -7.43 -13.45
C ILE A 159 10.33 -6.32 -12.73
N ILE A 160 11.67 -6.40 -12.67
CA ILE A 160 12.51 -5.34 -12.10
C ILE A 160 12.41 -4.07 -12.95
N GLU A 161 12.41 -4.16 -14.27
CA GLU A 161 12.25 -2.99 -15.15
C GLU A 161 10.83 -2.42 -15.06
N ILE A 162 9.82 -3.29 -15.05
CA ILE A 162 8.42 -2.88 -14.81
C ILE A 162 8.27 -2.15 -13.47
N SER A 163 8.93 -2.63 -12.42
CA SER A 163 8.87 -2.03 -11.09
C SER A 163 9.46 -0.63 -11.02
N LYS A 164 10.45 -0.28 -11.88
CA LYS A 164 11.04 1.07 -11.87
C LYS A 164 10.01 2.13 -12.25
N VAL A 165 9.15 1.82 -13.21
CA VAL A 165 8.05 2.70 -13.64
C VAL A 165 7.01 2.79 -12.53
N ILE A 166 6.53 1.64 -12.05
CA ILE A 166 5.43 1.59 -11.08
C ILE A 166 5.84 2.22 -9.74
N LEU A 167 6.97 1.81 -9.18
CA LEU A 167 7.45 2.34 -7.90
C LEU A 167 7.91 3.79 -8.03
N GLY A 168 8.46 4.19 -9.19
CA GLY A 168 8.78 5.60 -9.45
C GLY A 168 7.54 6.49 -9.45
N GLN A 169 6.41 5.99 -9.97
CA GLN A 169 5.14 6.72 -10.00
C GLN A 169 4.45 6.77 -8.63
N TYR A 170 4.34 5.63 -7.94
CA TYR A 170 3.49 5.51 -6.75
C TYR A 170 4.26 5.58 -5.42
N PHE A 171 5.57 5.34 -5.43
CA PHE A 171 6.42 5.33 -4.24
C PHE A 171 7.75 6.07 -4.51
N PRO A 172 7.73 7.37 -4.88
CA PRO A 172 8.92 8.10 -5.34
C PRO A 172 10.03 8.23 -4.28
N HIS A 173 9.73 7.94 -3.01
CA HIS A 173 10.69 7.95 -1.90
C HIS A 173 11.52 6.66 -1.77
N VAL A 174 11.24 5.61 -2.56
CA VAL A 174 12.01 4.37 -2.51
C VAL A 174 12.90 4.20 -3.73
N ASN A 175 14.04 3.54 -3.56
CA ASN A 175 14.82 3.04 -4.69
C ASN A 175 14.17 1.74 -5.21
N PRO A 176 13.62 1.71 -6.44
CA PRO A 176 12.87 0.55 -6.93
C PRO A 176 13.70 -0.73 -6.96
N LYS A 177 14.98 -0.60 -7.35
CA LYS A 177 15.89 -1.74 -7.46
C LYS A 177 16.14 -2.33 -6.08
N ASP A 178 16.53 -1.51 -5.11
CA ASP A 178 16.88 -2.01 -3.78
C ASP A 178 15.70 -2.68 -3.09
N GLU A 179 14.48 -2.12 -3.21
CA GLU A 179 13.30 -2.77 -2.63
C GLU A 179 12.89 -4.06 -3.33
N MET A 180 13.02 -4.13 -4.66
CA MET A 180 12.79 -5.40 -5.37
C MET A 180 13.79 -6.48 -4.92
N PHE A 181 15.09 -6.18 -4.87
CA PHE A 181 16.10 -7.15 -4.43
C PHE A 181 15.90 -7.59 -2.99
N LYS A 182 15.53 -6.66 -2.10
CA LYS A 182 15.18 -6.97 -0.71
C LYS A 182 13.95 -7.86 -0.62
N CYS A 183 12.93 -7.60 -1.45
CA CYS A 183 11.74 -8.44 -1.50
C CYS A 183 12.03 -9.85 -2.03
N PHE A 184 12.79 -9.99 -3.13
CA PHE A 184 13.22 -11.30 -3.63
C PHE A 184 13.95 -12.12 -2.56
N ASP A 185 14.78 -11.47 -1.74
CA ASP A 185 15.46 -12.11 -0.62
C ASP A 185 14.51 -12.52 0.50
N GLN A 186 13.57 -11.65 0.91
CA GLN A 186 12.56 -11.94 1.93
C GLN A 186 11.63 -13.10 1.52
N LEU A 187 11.31 -13.20 0.22
CA LEU A 187 10.51 -14.29 -0.34
C LEU A 187 11.33 -15.58 -0.55
N GLY A 188 12.62 -15.58 -0.23
CA GLY A 188 13.48 -16.76 -0.36
C GLY A 188 13.90 -17.07 -1.80
N PHE A 189 13.75 -16.13 -2.73
CA PHE A 189 14.18 -16.26 -4.13
C PHE A 189 15.64 -15.83 -4.35
N CYS A 190 16.37 -15.56 -3.28
CA CYS A 190 17.82 -15.34 -3.30
C CYS A 190 18.52 -16.26 -2.30
N HIS A 191 19.77 -16.62 -2.58
CA HIS A 191 20.66 -17.30 -1.64
C HIS A 191 22.00 -16.56 -1.53
N LYS A 192 22.63 -16.65 -0.36
CA LYS A 192 23.98 -16.14 -0.13
C LYS A 192 24.99 -17.04 -0.83
N ILE A 193 25.92 -16.46 -1.58
CA ILE A 193 27.02 -17.21 -2.20
C ILE A 193 28.00 -17.60 -1.09
N GLU A 194 28.39 -18.87 -1.02
CA GLU A 194 29.34 -19.36 -0.02
C GLU A 194 30.66 -18.58 -0.08
N GLY A 195 31.14 -18.11 1.08
CA GLY A 195 32.35 -17.29 1.17
C GLY A 195 32.20 -15.84 0.69
N SER A 196 30.99 -15.36 0.36
CA SER A 196 30.75 -13.99 -0.10
C SER A 196 29.57 -13.34 0.62
N ASN A 197 29.58 -12.00 0.71
CA ASN A 197 28.40 -11.22 1.12
C ASN A 197 27.44 -10.96 -0.05
N ARG A 198 27.76 -11.42 -1.27
CA ARG A 198 26.88 -11.30 -2.43
C ARG A 198 25.75 -12.32 -2.38
N LYS A 199 24.57 -11.91 -2.84
CA LYS A 199 23.39 -12.75 -3.02
C LYS A 199 23.18 -13.03 -4.50
N LYS A 200 22.65 -14.22 -4.82
CA LYS A 200 22.29 -14.63 -6.18
C LYS A 200 20.84 -15.10 -6.19
N PHE A 201 20.12 -14.83 -7.28
CA PHE A 201 18.79 -15.37 -7.51
C PHE A 201 18.80 -16.91 -7.53
N ASP A 202 17.83 -17.51 -6.85
CA ASP A 202 17.55 -18.94 -6.84
C ASP A 202 16.48 -19.27 -7.89
N PHE A 203 16.91 -19.37 -9.15
CA PHE A 203 16.02 -19.70 -10.27
C PHE A 203 15.35 -21.07 -10.12
N LYS A 204 15.93 -21.99 -9.34
CA LYS A 204 15.30 -23.30 -9.08
C LYS A 204 14.06 -23.13 -8.19
N ARG A 205 14.15 -22.31 -7.15
CA ARG A 205 12.99 -21.94 -6.32
C ARG A 205 11.96 -21.16 -7.12
N ILE A 206 12.37 -20.16 -7.89
CA ILE A 206 11.45 -19.37 -8.74
C ILE A 206 10.70 -20.29 -9.71
N LYS A 207 11.39 -21.21 -10.40
CA LYS A 207 10.76 -22.20 -11.30
C LYS A 207 9.78 -23.11 -10.57
N LYS A 208 10.10 -23.53 -9.34
CA LYS A 208 9.20 -24.34 -8.51
C LYS A 208 7.98 -23.54 -8.07
N TYR A 209 8.13 -22.27 -7.70
CA TYR A 209 7.01 -21.38 -7.42
C TYR A 209 6.08 -21.24 -8.63
N LYS A 210 6.64 -20.99 -9.83
CA LYS A 210 5.89 -20.95 -11.11
C LYS A 210 5.14 -22.26 -11.41
N LEU A 211 5.73 -23.41 -11.08
CA LEU A 211 5.13 -24.71 -11.36
C LEU A 211 3.88 -24.98 -10.51
N ASN A 212 3.88 -24.55 -9.25
CA ASN A 212 2.84 -24.89 -8.29
C ASN A 212 1.80 -23.80 -8.06
N ASN A 213 1.97 -22.62 -8.64
CA ASN A 213 1.02 -21.52 -8.53
C ASN A 213 0.58 -21.06 -9.93
N GLU A 214 -0.61 -20.48 -9.98
CA GLU A 214 -1.20 -19.92 -11.18
C GLU A 214 -1.48 -18.43 -10.94
N VAL A 215 -1.50 -17.63 -11.99
CA VAL A 215 -1.80 -16.19 -11.86
C VAL A 215 -3.22 -16.03 -11.29
N GLU A 216 -4.11 -16.90 -11.73
CA GLU A 216 -5.51 -17.01 -11.37
C GLU A 216 -5.73 -17.38 -9.89
N SER A 217 -4.74 -17.99 -9.23
CA SER A 217 -4.82 -18.31 -7.81
C SER A 217 -4.42 -17.14 -6.89
N LEU A 218 -3.88 -16.05 -7.43
CA LEU A 218 -3.54 -14.85 -6.67
C LEU A 218 -4.75 -13.91 -6.62
N PRO A 219 -5.33 -13.64 -5.44
CA PRO A 219 -6.55 -12.83 -5.37
C PRO A 219 -6.37 -11.39 -5.86
N PHE A 220 -5.17 -10.85 -5.68
CA PHE A 220 -4.77 -9.50 -6.09
C PHE A 220 -4.36 -9.40 -7.57
N ALA A 221 -4.29 -10.52 -8.31
CA ALA A 221 -3.73 -10.51 -9.67
C ALA A 221 -4.45 -9.57 -10.62
N LYS A 222 -5.79 -9.52 -10.59
CA LYS A 222 -6.55 -8.69 -11.54
C LYS A 222 -6.37 -7.20 -11.29
N GLY A 223 -6.47 -6.76 -10.04
CA GLY A 223 -6.22 -5.37 -9.68
C GLY A 223 -4.79 -4.95 -9.99
N LEU A 224 -3.82 -5.78 -9.65
CA LEU A 224 -2.41 -5.51 -9.91
C LEU A 224 -2.10 -5.49 -11.42
N ALA A 225 -2.67 -6.40 -12.20
CA ALA A 225 -2.55 -6.43 -13.65
C ALA A 225 -3.10 -5.14 -14.29
N THR A 226 -4.24 -4.64 -13.80
CA THR A 226 -4.85 -3.37 -14.26
C THR A 226 -3.93 -2.20 -13.98
N LEU A 227 -3.40 -2.13 -12.74
CA LEU A 227 -2.46 -1.09 -12.34
C LEU A 227 -1.19 -1.12 -13.19
N ILE A 228 -0.59 -2.30 -13.38
CA ILE A 228 0.63 -2.46 -14.20
C ILE A 228 0.35 -2.01 -15.62
N PHE A 229 -0.75 -2.48 -16.23
CA PHE A 229 -1.11 -2.14 -17.61
C PHE A 229 -1.20 -0.62 -17.81
N ASN A 230 -1.93 0.07 -16.93
CA ASN A 230 -2.07 1.53 -16.98
C ASN A 230 -0.73 2.25 -16.77
N ALA A 231 0.10 1.78 -15.84
CA ALA A 231 1.40 2.40 -15.55
C ALA A 231 2.40 2.29 -16.72
N ILE A 232 2.31 1.23 -17.52
CA ILE A 232 3.23 0.97 -18.65
C ILE A 232 2.59 1.22 -20.03
N GLU A 233 1.39 1.77 -20.08
CA GLU A 233 0.61 1.94 -21.32
C GLU A 233 1.43 2.64 -22.42
N ASN A 234 2.08 3.75 -22.06
CA ASN A 234 2.87 4.58 -22.96
C ASN A 234 4.30 4.04 -23.22
N GLN A 235 4.70 2.94 -22.59
CA GLN A 235 6.03 2.37 -22.78
C GLN A 235 6.09 1.51 -24.05
N VAL A 236 7.03 1.82 -24.94
CA VAL A 236 7.17 1.17 -26.26
C VAL A 236 8.37 0.24 -26.37
N GLU A 237 9.20 0.18 -25.35
CA GLU A 237 10.41 -0.65 -25.32
C GLU A 237 10.15 -2.02 -24.68
N GLU A 238 11.05 -2.98 -24.92
CA GLU A 238 11.11 -4.23 -24.15
C GLU A 238 11.63 -3.96 -22.73
N PRO A 239 11.10 -4.62 -21.68
CA PRO A 239 10.12 -5.72 -21.69
C PRO A 239 8.64 -5.26 -21.64
N PHE A 240 8.35 -3.96 -21.73
CA PHE A 240 7.01 -3.41 -21.49
C PHE A 240 5.98 -3.85 -22.53
N VAL A 241 6.38 -3.89 -23.82
CA VAL A 241 5.49 -4.33 -24.91
C VAL A 241 4.98 -5.76 -24.67
N LYS A 242 5.87 -6.70 -24.37
CA LYS A 242 5.48 -8.09 -24.05
C LYS A 242 4.61 -8.20 -22.81
N TYR A 243 4.93 -7.44 -21.76
CA TYR A 243 4.08 -7.38 -20.57
C TYR A 243 2.65 -6.94 -20.93
N LYS A 244 2.49 -5.88 -21.74
CA LYS A 244 1.17 -5.42 -22.18
C LYS A 244 0.41 -6.51 -22.94
N VAL A 245 1.06 -7.23 -23.87
CA VAL A 245 0.44 -8.33 -24.61
C VAL A 245 -0.06 -9.42 -23.65
N VAL A 246 0.78 -9.87 -22.71
CA VAL A 246 0.41 -10.91 -21.74
C VAL A 246 -0.71 -10.45 -20.81
N LEU A 247 -0.65 -9.21 -20.31
CA LEU A 247 -1.70 -8.64 -19.47
C LEU A 247 -3.02 -8.54 -20.23
N THR A 248 -3.00 -8.10 -21.49
CA THR A 248 -4.21 -8.00 -22.31
C THR A 248 -4.87 -9.37 -22.51
N ASN A 249 -4.06 -10.40 -22.78
CA ASN A 249 -4.52 -11.79 -22.95
C ASN A 249 -5.10 -12.39 -21.67
N LEU A 250 -4.62 -11.95 -20.49
CA LEU A 250 -5.17 -12.39 -19.21
C LEU A 250 -6.58 -11.84 -18.95
N PHE A 251 -6.89 -10.65 -19.46
CA PHE A 251 -8.18 -9.99 -19.24
C PHE A 251 -9.24 -10.31 -20.28
N HIS A 252 -8.86 -10.44 -21.56
CA HIS A 252 -9.82 -10.55 -22.67
C HIS A 252 -10.09 -11.99 -23.12
N GLY A 253 -9.45 -12.98 -22.50
CA GLY A 253 -9.40 -14.34 -23.03
C GLY A 253 -8.64 -14.37 -24.37
N LYS A 254 -8.43 -15.56 -24.94
CA LYS A 254 -7.72 -15.73 -26.23
C LYS A 254 -8.54 -15.21 -27.42
N GLY A 255 -8.93 -13.94 -27.43
CA GLY A 255 -9.30 -13.23 -28.64
C GLY A 255 -8.01 -12.82 -29.35
N GLU A 256 -7.87 -13.18 -30.62
CA GLU A 256 -6.78 -12.70 -31.47
C GLU A 256 -6.85 -11.17 -31.52
N ILE A 257 -6.02 -10.51 -30.73
CA ILE A 257 -5.74 -9.09 -30.92
C ILE A 257 -4.65 -9.06 -31.98
N GLU A 258 -5.07 -8.88 -33.22
CA GLU A 258 -4.17 -8.49 -34.30
C GLU A 258 -3.60 -7.11 -33.94
N TYR A 259 -2.43 -7.11 -33.30
CA TYR A 259 -1.59 -5.93 -33.32
C TYR A 259 -1.17 -5.74 -34.78
N GLU A 260 -1.70 -4.72 -35.44
CA GLU A 260 -1.12 -4.24 -36.69
C GLU A 260 0.39 -4.12 -36.46
N ASN A 261 1.17 -4.85 -37.26
CA ASN A 261 2.61 -4.94 -37.15
C ASN A 261 3.24 -3.54 -37.13
N ILE A 262 3.45 -2.98 -35.94
CA ILE A 262 4.45 -1.94 -35.74
C ILE A 262 5.78 -2.69 -35.70
N THR A 263 6.26 -3.09 -36.88
CA THR A 263 7.67 -3.43 -37.05
C THR A 263 8.47 -2.22 -36.56
N PRO A 264 9.40 -2.37 -35.59
CA PRO A 264 10.32 -1.30 -35.28
C PRO A 264 11.13 -1.07 -36.55
N GLU A 265 10.91 0.06 -37.23
CA GLU A 265 11.84 0.52 -38.26
C GLU A 265 13.22 0.56 -37.61
N ASN A 266 14.08 -0.36 -38.05
CA ASN A 266 15.43 -0.58 -37.57
C ASN A 266 16.20 0.77 -37.53
N PRO A 267 16.48 1.36 -36.35
CA PRO A 267 17.11 2.68 -36.29
C PRO A 267 18.58 2.66 -36.75
N ARG A 268 19.13 1.48 -37.07
CA ARG A 268 20.55 1.29 -37.40
C ARG A 268 20.95 1.66 -38.82
N GLU A 269 20.03 2.04 -39.71
CA GLU A 269 20.38 2.43 -41.10
C GLU A 269 20.28 3.93 -41.40
N LYS A 270 19.88 4.78 -40.44
CA LYS A 270 19.79 6.24 -40.66
C LYS A 270 20.82 7.10 -39.92
N ILE A 271 21.80 6.51 -39.22
CA ILE A 271 22.89 7.25 -38.55
C ILE A 271 24.26 6.85 -39.13
N ALA A 272 24.40 6.89 -40.45
CA ALA A 272 25.71 6.78 -41.13
C ALA A 272 26.23 8.14 -41.66
N HIS A 273 25.48 9.23 -41.50
CA HIS A 273 25.93 10.57 -41.87
C HIS A 273 25.55 11.57 -40.79
N ILE A 274 26.37 11.64 -39.75
CA ILE A 274 26.83 12.85 -39.04
C ILE A 274 27.81 12.32 -37.98
N ALA A 275 29.08 12.24 -38.36
CA ALA A 275 30.17 12.15 -37.42
C ALA A 275 30.90 13.49 -37.51
N ILE A 276 30.76 14.34 -36.50
CA ILE A 276 31.76 15.35 -36.15
C ILE A 276 31.86 15.43 -34.61
N ASP A 277 33.09 15.24 -34.16
CA ASP A 277 33.70 15.41 -32.84
C ASP A 277 32.93 16.16 -31.75
N ALA A 278 32.81 15.51 -30.60
CA ALA A 278 33.13 16.14 -29.32
C ALA A 278 33.65 15.06 -28.35
N THR A 279 34.95 15.08 -28.12
CA THR A 279 35.64 14.36 -27.05
C THR A 279 35.16 14.82 -25.68
N SER A 280 34.74 13.90 -24.80
CA SER A 280 34.78 14.15 -23.35
C SER A 280 34.97 12.85 -22.55
N LYS A 281 35.95 12.94 -21.65
CA LYS A 281 36.34 11.98 -20.61
C LYS A 281 35.19 11.62 -19.67
N PRO A 282 35.29 10.52 -18.89
CA PRO A 282 34.31 10.18 -17.87
C PRO A 282 34.39 11.20 -16.73
N ILE A 283 33.22 11.66 -16.28
CA ILE A 283 33.05 12.54 -15.13
C ILE A 283 32.52 11.67 -13.98
N ASP A 284 33.39 11.41 -13.00
CA ASP A 284 33.00 11.04 -11.63
C ASP A 284 32.37 12.25 -10.96
N PHE A 285 31.19 12.13 -10.34
CA PHE A 285 30.67 13.18 -9.44
C PHE A 285 29.88 12.59 -8.25
N PHE A 286 30.52 12.67 -7.08
CA PHE A 286 29.89 12.83 -5.77
C PHE A 286 29.81 14.34 -5.48
N GLY A 287 28.69 14.83 -4.91
CA GLY A 287 28.46 16.18 -4.34
C GLY A 287 28.10 17.29 -5.35
N ASN A 288 27.22 18.28 -5.10
CA ASN A 288 26.69 18.84 -3.85
C ASN A 288 25.27 19.40 -4.04
N GLU A 289 24.59 19.56 -2.89
CA GLU A 289 23.37 20.31 -2.64
C GLU A 289 23.59 21.82 -2.86
N ASP A 290 22.79 22.43 -3.73
CA ASP A 290 22.22 23.79 -3.65
C ASP A 290 21.82 24.23 -5.06
N ASP A 291 20.51 24.27 -5.32
CA ASP A 291 19.80 25.13 -6.29
C ASP A 291 18.41 24.52 -6.59
N GLY A 292 17.55 24.47 -5.56
CA GLY A 292 16.24 23.80 -5.60
C GLY A 292 15.02 24.69 -5.86
N ALA A 293 15.19 26.01 -6.04
CA ALA A 293 14.05 26.94 -6.06
C ALA A 293 13.68 27.48 -7.46
N SER A 294 14.59 27.46 -8.43
CA SER A 294 14.36 28.06 -9.76
C SER A 294 13.74 27.11 -10.79
N PHE A 295 13.77 25.79 -10.56
CA PHE A 295 13.32 24.81 -11.55
C PHE A 295 11.81 24.51 -11.44
N ILE A 296 11.19 24.77 -10.29
CA ILE A 296 9.77 24.45 -10.07
C ILE A 296 8.86 25.48 -10.75
N ASP A 297 9.23 26.75 -10.78
CA ASP A 297 8.40 27.79 -11.40
C ASP A 297 8.37 27.67 -12.94
N GLU A 298 9.49 27.31 -13.57
CA GLU A 298 9.59 27.16 -15.03
C GLU A 298 8.85 25.91 -15.55
N VAL A 299 8.83 24.82 -14.77
CA VAL A 299 8.07 23.60 -15.10
C VAL A 299 6.56 23.80 -14.92
N THR A 300 6.16 24.62 -13.94
CA THR A 300 4.72 24.87 -13.68
C THR A 300 4.13 25.77 -14.77
N GLU A 301 4.88 26.74 -15.28
CA GLU A 301 4.42 27.64 -16.36
C GLU A 301 4.31 26.93 -17.72
N GLN A 302 5.20 25.97 -18.01
CA GLN A 302 5.10 25.12 -19.20
C GLN A 302 3.91 24.15 -19.16
N PHE A 303 3.57 23.62 -17.98
CA PHE A 303 2.43 22.70 -17.82
C PHE A 303 1.08 23.40 -17.95
N VAL A 304 0.98 24.65 -17.51
CA VAL A 304 -0.23 25.48 -17.66
C VAL A 304 -0.45 25.88 -19.12
N ASN A 305 0.61 26.23 -19.85
CA ASN A 305 0.52 26.54 -21.28
C ASN A 305 0.15 25.33 -22.14
N ALA A 306 0.65 24.13 -21.82
CA ALA A 306 0.30 22.90 -22.54
C ALA A 306 -1.20 22.55 -22.40
N LYS A 307 -1.77 22.72 -21.19
CA LYS A 307 -3.21 22.48 -20.95
C LYS A 307 -4.13 23.53 -21.60
N MET A 308 -3.67 24.78 -21.76
CA MET A 308 -4.43 25.80 -22.49
C MET A 308 -4.50 25.48 -24.00
N ILE A 309 -3.40 25.06 -24.60
CA ILE A 309 -3.34 24.69 -26.03
C ILE A 309 -4.22 23.46 -26.33
N GLU A 310 -4.28 22.51 -25.41
CA GLU A 310 -5.11 21.30 -25.55
C GLU A 310 -6.62 21.62 -25.43
N LYS A 311 -6.99 22.57 -24.57
CA LYS A 311 -8.38 23.05 -24.42
C LYS A 311 -8.85 23.89 -25.62
N GLU A 312 -7.97 24.68 -26.22
CA GLU A 312 -8.28 25.42 -27.46
C GLU A 312 -8.43 24.49 -28.67
N LYS A 313 -7.62 23.42 -28.77
CA LYS A 313 -7.78 22.39 -29.81
C LYS A 313 -9.11 21.64 -29.69
N LEU A 314 -9.52 21.29 -28.46
CA LEU A 314 -10.80 20.62 -28.22
C LEU A 314 -12.01 21.48 -28.60
N ASN A 315 -11.94 22.80 -28.35
CA ASN A 315 -13.01 23.73 -28.74
C ASN A 315 -13.06 23.97 -30.27
N PHE A 316 -11.91 23.95 -30.95
CA PHE A 316 -11.84 24.10 -32.40
C PHE A 316 -12.46 22.93 -33.18
N ASP A 317 -12.40 21.72 -32.61
CA ASP A 317 -13.01 20.53 -33.22
C ASP A 317 -14.53 20.46 -33.02
N ILE A 318 -15.08 21.14 -32.01
CA ILE A 318 -16.54 21.22 -31.78
C ILE A 318 -17.19 22.22 -32.73
N GLU A 319 -16.57 23.39 -33.00
CA GLU A 319 -17.09 24.38 -33.96
C GLU A 319 -17.13 23.90 -35.42
N LYS A 320 -16.28 22.92 -35.78
CA LYS A 320 -16.28 22.32 -37.12
C LYS A 320 -17.40 21.31 -37.34
N ILE A 321 -17.96 20.73 -36.28
CA ILE A 321 -19.04 19.73 -36.38
C ILE A 321 -20.41 20.41 -36.51
N GLU A 322 -20.59 21.65 -36.02
CA GLU A 322 -21.86 22.38 -36.11
C GLU A 322 -22.10 23.11 -37.45
N ASN A 323 -21.16 23.11 -38.40
CA ASN A 323 -21.25 23.89 -39.65
C ASN A 323 -21.48 23.07 -40.95
N VAL A 324 -22.01 21.84 -40.89
CA VAL A 324 -22.20 20.98 -42.10
C VAL A 324 -23.68 20.77 -42.49
N TYR A 325 -24.63 21.56 -41.96
CA TYR A 325 -25.99 21.62 -42.51
C TYR A 325 -26.34 23.03 -43.01
N PRO A 326 -26.39 23.26 -44.34
CA PRO A 326 -27.06 24.43 -44.87
C PRO A 326 -28.56 24.14 -44.95
N GLU A 327 -29.33 24.92 -44.18
CA GLU A 327 -30.74 25.20 -44.48
C GLU A 327 -30.84 25.83 -45.87
N HIS A 328 -31.53 25.17 -46.80
CA HIS A 328 -32.15 25.83 -47.94
C HIS A 328 -33.57 25.32 -48.16
N SER A 329 -34.51 26.03 -47.55
CA SER A 329 -35.83 26.29 -48.11
C SER A 329 -35.68 27.21 -49.32
N ASN A 330 -36.23 26.81 -50.47
CA ASN A 330 -37.11 27.66 -51.28
C ASN A 330 -37.76 26.88 -52.44
N GLU A 331 -39.05 27.14 -52.57
CA GLU A 331 -39.91 26.86 -53.71
C GLU A 331 -39.31 27.49 -54.99
N ASP A 332 -39.22 26.74 -56.09
CA ASP A 332 -40.01 27.06 -57.29
C ASP A 332 -39.80 26.05 -58.43
N SER A 333 -40.87 25.95 -59.21
CA SER A 333 -41.18 24.99 -60.26
C SER A 333 -40.15 24.79 -61.39
N ALA A 334 -39.92 23.54 -61.78
CA ALA A 334 -39.66 23.17 -63.17
C ALA A 334 -40.28 21.80 -63.48
N LYS A 335 -41.27 21.81 -64.37
CA LYS A 335 -41.93 20.63 -64.95
C LYS A 335 -40.88 19.72 -65.61
N ILE A 336 -40.81 18.46 -65.18
CA ILE A 336 -40.25 17.37 -65.99
C ILE A 336 -41.30 16.26 -66.05
N ASP A 337 -41.64 15.92 -67.29
CA ASP A 337 -42.65 14.99 -67.75
C ASP A 337 -42.28 13.53 -67.38
N PRO A 338 -43.11 12.77 -66.64
CA PRO A 338 -42.82 11.38 -66.31
C PRO A 338 -43.46 10.48 -67.37
N THR A 339 -42.89 10.48 -68.56
CA THR A 339 -43.07 9.37 -69.48
C THR A 339 -41.70 8.88 -69.89
N ILE A 340 -41.33 7.71 -69.37
CA ILE A 340 -40.65 6.59 -70.06
C ILE A 340 -39.99 5.68 -69.00
N LEU A 341 -40.28 4.38 -69.14
CA LEU A 341 -39.64 3.20 -68.52
C LEU A 341 -40.05 2.83 -67.08
N VAL A 342 -41.24 2.25 -66.98
CA VAL A 342 -41.41 1.01 -66.22
C VAL A 342 -40.64 -0.08 -66.96
N ASN A 343 -39.58 -0.62 -66.36
CA ASN A 343 -39.32 -2.06 -66.37
C ASN A 343 -38.29 -2.45 -65.31
N GLU A 344 -38.72 -3.37 -64.44
CA GLU A 344 -37.92 -4.33 -63.68
C GLU A 344 -36.82 -3.77 -62.75
N LYS A 345 -37.22 -3.12 -61.63
CA LYS A 345 -36.40 -3.03 -60.40
C LYS A 345 -37.16 -2.51 -59.15
N SER A 346 -38.49 -2.65 -59.09
CA SER A 346 -39.30 -2.03 -58.03
C SER A 346 -39.30 -2.74 -56.67
N ASN A 347 -38.70 -3.93 -56.55
CA ASN A 347 -38.68 -4.66 -55.28
C ASN A 347 -37.44 -4.34 -54.39
N GLY A 348 -36.42 -3.66 -54.94
CA GLY A 348 -35.23 -3.28 -54.17
C GLY A 348 -35.37 -1.95 -53.42
N TRP A 349 -36.07 -0.97 -54.02
CA TRP A 349 -36.21 0.37 -53.43
C TRP A 349 -37.10 0.39 -52.17
N PHE A 350 -38.14 -0.46 -52.11
CA PHE A 350 -38.98 -0.59 -50.90
C PHE A 350 -38.26 -1.30 -49.74
N SER A 351 -37.31 -2.21 -50.01
CA SER A 351 -36.44 -2.80 -48.98
C SER A 351 -35.48 -1.75 -48.42
N ILE A 352 -34.85 -0.95 -49.29
CA ILE A 352 -33.91 0.11 -48.88
C ILE A 352 -34.62 1.18 -48.04
N LEU A 353 -35.86 1.54 -48.36
CA LEU A 353 -36.67 2.49 -47.58
C LEU A 353 -37.05 1.96 -46.19
N ASN A 354 -37.48 0.70 -46.10
CA ASN A 354 -37.79 0.06 -44.80
C ASN A 354 -36.53 -0.11 -43.93
N ASP A 355 -35.39 -0.40 -44.54
CA ASP A 355 -34.10 -0.49 -43.84
C ASP A 355 -33.65 0.89 -43.32
N PHE A 356 -34.00 1.98 -44.03
CA PHE A 356 -33.73 3.36 -43.62
C PHE A 356 -34.60 3.78 -42.42
N ASP A 357 -35.88 3.45 -42.42
CA ASP A 357 -36.79 3.70 -41.29
C ASP A 357 -36.37 2.90 -40.04
N GLY A 358 -35.96 1.64 -40.23
CA GLY A 358 -35.41 0.81 -39.16
C GLY A 358 -34.10 1.37 -38.57
N LEU A 359 -33.24 1.95 -39.40
CA LEU A 359 -32.02 2.63 -38.95
C LEU A 359 -32.35 3.91 -38.17
N HIS A 360 -33.34 4.68 -38.63
CA HIS A 360 -33.77 5.93 -37.99
C HIS A 360 -34.36 5.69 -36.59
N ILE A 361 -35.08 4.58 -36.39
CA ILE A 361 -35.59 4.17 -35.08
C ILE A 361 -34.43 3.80 -34.15
N LYS A 362 -33.46 3.00 -34.62
CA LYS A 362 -32.27 2.63 -33.82
C LYS A 362 -31.43 3.83 -33.43
N ILE A 363 -31.24 4.80 -34.33
CA ILE A 363 -30.50 6.04 -34.02
C ILE A 363 -31.22 6.84 -32.92
N LYS A 364 -32.56 6.94 -32.97
CA LYS A 364 -33.34 7.61 -31.93
C LYS A 364 -33.22 6.92 -30.56
N GLU A 365 -33.22 5.58 -30.54
CA GLU A 365 -33.01 4.81 -29.31
C GLU A 365 -31.61 5.02 -28.74
N ILE A 366 -30.56 4.99 -29.57
CA ILE A 366 -29.17 5.24 -29.15
C ILE A 366 -29.01 6.65 -28.57
N ILE A 367 -29.62 7.67 -29.20
CA ILE A 367 -29.57 9.05 -28.69
C ILE A 367 -30.23 9.12 -27.31
N LYS A 368 -31.40 8.52 -27.15
CA LYS A 368 -32.12 8.49 -25.87
C LYS A 368 -31.35 7.75 -24.78
N ASP A 369 -30.71 6.63 -25.10
CA ASP A 369 -29.88 5.88 -24.16
C ASP A 369 -28.63 6.66 -23.75
N ASN A 370 -28.03 7.40 -24.68
CA ASN A 370 -26.89 8.27 -24.40
C ASN A 370 -27.29 9.47 -23.51
N GLU A 371 -28.46 10.07 -23.75
CA GLU A 371 -29.01 11.11 -22.86
C GLU A 371 -29.26 10.58 -21.45
N ASN A 372 -29.85 9.39 -21.32
CA ASN A 372 -30.06 8.73 -20.02
C ASN A 372 -28.73 8.42 -19.32
N ALA A 373 -27.72 7.95 -20.06
CA ALA A 373 -26.39 7.69 -19.53
C ALA A 373 -25.74 8.98 -19.03
N LYS A 374 -25.82 10.09 -19.77
CA LYS A 374 -25.31 11.40 -19.35
C LYS A 374 -25.97 11.90 -18.06
N ILE A 375 -27.30 11.74 -17.94
CA ILE A 375 -28.02 12.09 -16.71
C ILE A 375 -27.53 11.25 -15.52
N LYS A 376 -27.36 9.93 -15.73
CA LYS A 376 -26.89 9.01 -14.68
C LYS A 376 -25.44 9.30 -14.27
N ILE A 377 -24.57 9.60 -15.23
CA ILE A 377 -23.18 10.02 -14.96
C ILE A 377 -23.18 11.29 -14.10
N SER A 378 -23.97 12.30 -14.47
CA SER A 378 -24.06 13.55 -13.70
C SER A 378 -24.61 13.34 -12.28
N GLN A 379 -25.53 12.38 -12.08
CA GLN A 379 -26.01 12.00 -10.75
C GLN A 379 -24.92 11.33 -9.91
N LEU A 380 -24.20 10.36 -10.50
CA LEU A 380 -23.10 9.66 -9.82
C LEU A 380 -21.94 10.59 -9.49
N GLU A 381 -21.62 11.56 -10.35
CA GLU A 381 -20.60 12.57 -10.08
C GLU A 381 -20.98 13.44 -8.86
N LYS A 382 -22.24 13.86 -8.76
CA LYS A 382 -22.74 14.61 -7.59
C LYS A 382 -22.69 13.77 -6.31
N GLU A 383 -23.03 12.49 -6.40
CA GLU A 383 -22.99 11.57 -5.28
C GLU A 383 -21.55 11.28 -4.82
N ASN A 384 -20.61 11.08 -5.76
CA ASN A 384 -19.19 10.95 -5.45
C ASN A 384 -18.65 12.17 -4.70
N VAL A 385 -18.95 13.38 -5.18
CA VAL A 385 -18.53 14.62 -4.49
C VAL A 385 -19.12 14.68 -3.07
N HIS A 386 -20.39 14.31 -2.91
CA HIS A 386 -21.04 14.28 -1.60
C HIS A 386 -20.39 13.27 -0.65
N LEU A 387 -20.10 12.06 -1.12
CA LEU A 387 -19.44 11.01 -0.34
C LEU A 387 -18.01 11.37 0.02
N SER A 388 -17.25 11.99 -0.89
CA SER A 388 -15.90 12.49 -0.61
C SER A 388 -15.91 13.51 0.54
N TYR A 389 -16.89 14.41 0.57
CA TYR A 389 -17.04 15.37 1.67
C TYR A 389 -17.35 14.68 3.01
N GLN A 390 -18.27 13.71 3.01
CA GLN A 390 -18.59 12.94 4.23
C GLN A 390 -17.39 12.14 4.76
N LEU A 391 -16.58 11.57 3.87
CA LEU A 391 -15.35 10.87 4.25
C LEU A 391 -14.35 11.82 4.90
N GLU A 392 -14.15 13.00 4.33
CA GLU A 392 -13.25 14.01 4.90
C GLU A 392 -13.70 14.45 6.30
N GLU A 393 -15.01 14.68 6.48
CA GLU A 393 -15.59 15.00 7.79
C GLU A 393 -15.42 13.87 8.80
N TYR A 394 -15.64 12.62 8.38
CA TYR A 394 -15.43 11.45 9.23
C TYR A 394 -13.97 11.27 9.62
N GLU A 395 -13.02 11.45 8.70
CA GLU A 395 -11.60 11.38 9.00
C GLU A 395 -11.15 12.47 9.97
N LYS A 396 -11.67 13.69 9.81
CA LYS A 396 -11.42 14.79 10.74
C LYS A 396 -11.92 14.46 12.14
N ASN A 397 -13.18 14.01 12.26
CA ASN A 397 -13.78 13.61 13.53
C ASN A 397 -13.02 12.46 14.19
N LYS A 398 -12.53 11.50 13.40
CA LYS A 398 -11.72 10.38 13.90
C LYS A 398 -10.37 10.85 14.46
N LYS A 399 -9.71 11.80 13.80
CA LYS A 399 -8.46 12.40 14.28
C LYS A 399 -8.70 13.16 15.58
N GLU A 400 -9.75 13.97 15.66
CA GLU A 400 -10.14 14.71 16.87
C GLU A 400 -10.44 13.78 18.04
N ASN A 401 -11.25 12.73 17.83
CA ASN A 401 -11.55 11.73 18.86
C ASN A 401 -10.28 10.98 19.34
N SER A 402 -9.38 10.63 18.42
CA SER A 402 -8.11 9.97 18.78
C SER A 402 -7.21 10.90 19.63
N TYR A 403 -7.22 12.20 19.33
CA TYR A 403 -6.49 13.21 20.11
C TYR A 403 -7.11 13.40 21.50
N GLU A 404 -8.44 13.42 21.61
CA GLU A 404 -9.13 13.48 22.91
C GLU A 404 -8.85 12.25 23.78
N GLN A 405 -8.86 11.05 23.19
CA GLN A 405 -8.52 9.81 23.88
C GLN A 405 -7.08 9.82 24.40
N LEU A 406 -6.13 10.34 23.61
CA LEU A 406 -4.75 10.51 24.06
C LEU A 406 -4.65 11.47 25.25
N ILE A 407 -5.35 12.61 25.20
CA ILE A 407 -5.41 13.56 26.32
C ILE A 407 -5.94 12.89 27.59
N GLN A 408 -7.04 12.13 27.47
CA GLN A 408 -7.62 11.41 28.60
C GLN A 408 -6.66 10.37 29.17
N PHE A 409 -5.98 9.61 28.31
CA PHE A 409 -4.98 8.64 28.72
C PHE A 409 -3.83 9.29 29.50
N ILE A 410 -3.25 10.39 29.00
CA ILE A 410 -2.15 11.10 29.68
C ILE A 410 -2.61 11.67 31.02
N LYS A 411 -3.83 12.22 31.11
CA LYS A 411 -4.39 12.69 32.37
C LYS A 411 -4.59 11.57 33.39
N LEU A 412 -5.06 10.41 32.94
CA LEU A 412 -5.30 9.26 33.80
C LEU A 412 -3.98 8.69 34.33
N VAL A 413 -3.00 8.46 33.46
CA VAL A 413 -1.70 7.84 33.83
C VAL A 413 -0.77 8.82 34.56
N GLY A 414 -0.74 10.08 34.13
CA GLY A 414 0.11 11.12 34.74
C GLY A 414 -0.50 11.77 35.98
N GLY A 415 -1.82 11.72 36.13
CA GLY A 415 -2.55 12.30 37.25
C GLY A 415 -2.66 11.39 38.47
N ARG A 416 -3.49 11.82 39.42
CA ARG A 416 -3.71 11.13 40.69
C ARG A 416 -4.33 9.74 40.54
N GLU A 417 -5.20 9.55 39.54
CA GLU A 417 -5.89 8.27 39.29
C GLU A 417 -4.91 7.14 38.95
N GLY A 418 -3.89 7.44 38.14
CA GLY A 418 -2.80 6.53 37.79
C GLY A 418 -1.65 6.53 38.79
N ASN A 419 -1.84 7.10 39.99
CA ASN A 419 -0.78 7.26 41.01
C ASN A 419 0.51 7.88 40.46
N TYR A 420 0.37 8.85 39.54
CA TYR A 420 1.50 9.55 38.94
C TYR A 420 2.49 8.62 38.21
N ALA A 421 2.01 7.49 37.67
CA ALA A 421 2.86 6.48 37.04
C ALA A 421 3.80 7.06 35.96
N LEU A 422 3.32 8.05 35.19
CA LEU A 422 4.12 8.68 34.14
C LEU A 422 5.33 9.44 34.74
N HIS A 423 5.16 10.08 35.89
CA HIS A 423 6.25 10.72 36.63
C HIS A 423 7.27 9.70 37.12
N ASN A 424 6.83 8.60 37.73
CA ASN A 424 7.71 7.56 38.27
C ASN A 424 8.55 6.94 37.15
N LEU A 425 7.91 6.52 36.04
CA LEU A 425 8.59 5.98 34.88
C LEU A 425 9.60 6.95 34.28
N TYR A 426 9.27 8.25 34.29
CA TYR A 426 10.20 9.29 33.82
C TYR A 426 11.42 9.39 34.74
N GLN A 427 11.25 9.38 36.06
CA GLN A 427 12.38 9.38 36.99
C GLN A 427 13.27 8.14 36.84
N ASP A 428 12.66 6.96 36.68
CA ASP A 428 13.34 5.69 36.48
C ASP A 428 14.20 5.68 35.20
N SER A 429 13.83 6.51 34.21
CA SER A 429 14.63 6.68 32.99
C SER A 429 15.97 7.40 33.24
N PHE A 430 16.10 8.18 34.32
CA PHE A 430 17.33 8.89 34.68
C PHE A 430 18.07 8.28 35.88
N HIS A 431 17.36 7.57 36.76
CA HIS A 431 17.92 6.99 37.98
C HIS A 431 17.64 5.48 38.00
N PRO A 432 18.61 4.63 37.65
CA PRO A 432 18.40 3.19 37.66
C PRO A 432 18.08 2.70 39.09
N ILE A 433 16.98 1.96 39.22
CA ILE A 433 16.51 1.40 40.50
C ILE A 433 17.45 0.26 40.97
N ASP A 434 18.07 -0.47 40.03
CA ASP A 434 19.00 -1.59 40.29
C ASP A 434 20.08 -1.75 39.19
N ASN A 435 21.20 -2.40 39.55
CA ASN A 435 22.36 -2.64 38.68
C ASN A 435 22.09 -3.47 37.40
N ASP A 436 20.97 -4.21 37.33
CA ASP A 436 20.59 -5.04 36.17
C ASP A 436 19.62 -4.34 35.18
N SER A 437 19.36 -3.04 35.34
CA SER A 437 18.25 -2.35 34.63
C SER A 437 18.61 -1.48 33.43
N LEU A 438 19.86 -1.50 32.93
CA LEU A 438 20.30 -0.62 31.82
C LEU A 438 19.43 -0.73 30.56
N GLN A 439 18.93 -1.94 30.24
CA GLN A 439 18.06 -2.16 29.10
C GLN A 439 16.67 -1.52 29.30
N LEU A 440 16.12 -1.60 30.51
CA LEU A 440 14.84 -0.96 30.86
C LEU A 440 14.99 0.56 30.79
N GLN A 441 16.09 1.10 31.35
CA GLN A 441 16.41 2.52 31.29
C GLN A 441 16.47 3.02 29.84
N GLY A 442 17.22 2.33 28.97
CA GLY A 442 17.30 2.68 27.55
C GLY A 442 15.94 2.63 26.84
N SER A 443 15.08 1.68 27.22
CA SER A 443 13.71 1.57 26.70
C SER A 443 12.82 2.73 27.17
N LEU A 444 12.94 3.15 28.43
CA LEU A 444 12.20 4.28 28.99
C LEU A 444 12.67 5.61 28.38
N ILE A 445 13.97 5.83 28.22
CA ILE A 445 14.51 7.00 27.52
C ILE A 445 13.95 7.08 26.09
N SER A 446 13.94 5.94 25.38
CA SER A 446 13.38 5.88 24.02
C SER A 446 11.89 6.20 24.01
N LEU A 447 11.12 5.66 24.96
CA LEU A 447 9.70 5.94 25.11
C LEU A 447 9.45 7.45 25.31
N PHE A 448 10.13 8.10 26.26
CA PHE A 448 9.94 9.53 26.52
C PHE A 448 10.46 10.42 25.40
N THR A 449 11.49 9.99 24.68
CA THR A 449 11.94 10.68 23.46
C THR A 449 10.84 10.66 22.39
N ILE A 450 10.20 9.50 22.19
CA ILE A 450 9.08 9.36 21.23
C ILE A 450 7.88 10.20 21.67
N LEU A 451 7.55 10.21 22.96
CA LEU A 451 6.48 11.04 23.51
C LEU A 451 6.76 12.54 23.30
N GLY A 452 8.00 12.98 23.53
CA GLY A 452 8.43 14.36 23.26
C GLY A 452 8.31 14.74 21.78
N LEU A 453 8.69 13.85 20.86
CA LEU A 453 8.46 14.04 19.41
C LEU A 453 6.98 14.12 19.02
N LYS A 454 6.07 13.71 19.91
CA LYS A 454 4.62 13.85 19.78
C LYS A 454 4.05 15.01 20.61
N GLY A 455 4.91 15.90 21.09
CA GLY A 455 4.55 17.08 21.86
C GLY A 455 4.23 16.81 23.33
N ILE A 456 4.38 15.57 23.81
CA ILE A 456 4.13 15.22 25.21
C ILE A 456 5.41 15.40 26.02
N GLU A 457 5.45 16.42 26.87
CA GLU A 457 6.67 16.82 27.58
C GLU A 457 6.45 16.96 29.09
N PRO A 458 7.46 16.61 29.90
CA PRO A 458 7.43 16.85 31.35
C PRO A 458 7.42 18.36 31.63
N TYR A 459 6.64 18.78 32.63
CA TYR A 459 6.42 20.19 32.92
C TYR A 459 6.62 20.49 34.42
N LEU A 460 7.39 21.52 34.73
CA LEU A 460 7.56 22.08 36.09
C LEU A 460 7.22 23.58 36.16
N GLY A 461 6.82 24.19 35.04
CA GLY A 461 6.70 25.65 34.95
C GLY A 461 8.04 26.34 35.17
N SER A 462 8.09 27.25 36.13
CA SER A 462 9.30 27.99 36.53
C SER A 462 10.05 27.37 37.70
N TYR A 463 9.64 26.20 38.17
CA TYR A 463 10.16 25.56 39.38
C TYR A 463 11.14 24.42 39.06
N GLN A 464 11.91 24.02 40.06
CA GLN A 464 12.79 22.86 40.00
C GLN A 464 12.26 21.71 40.87
N LEU A 465 12.62 20.48 40.48
CA LEU A 465 12.30 19.31 41.28
C LEU A 465 13.05 19.37 42.61
N GLY A 466 12.34 19.16 43.72
CA GLY A 466 12.85 19.25 45.09
C GLY A 466 12.84 20.67 45.67
N GLU A 467 12.46 21.69 44.88
CA GLU A 467 12.37 23.08 45.35
C GLU A 467 11.27 23.23 46.42
N GLU A 468 11.58 23.98 47.47
CA GLU A 468 10.64 24.34 48.54
C GLU A 468 10.18 25.78 48.31
N VAL A 469 8.86 25.97 48.22
CA VAL A 469 8.26 27.25 47.89
C VAL A 469 7.11 27.57 48.84
N ASN A 470 7.04 28.82 49.28
CA ASN A 470 5.93 29.32 50.07
C ASN A 470 4.84 29.88 49.13
N VAL A 471 3.66 29.27 49.15
CA VAL A 471 2.58 29.59 48.21
C VAL A 471 1.25 29.72 48.94
N LYS A 472 0.48 30.74 48.57
CA LYS A 472 -0.91 30.89 49.04
C LYS A 472 -1.75 29.67 48.73
N LYS A 473 -2.44 29.13 49.73
CA LYS A 473 -3.32 27.95 49.62
C LYS A 473 -4.34 28.07 48.48
N SER A 474 -4.84 29.27 48.22
CA SER A 474 -5.79 29.56 47.13
C SER A 474 -5.21 29.38 45.72
N LYS A 475 -3.88 29.48 45.55
CA LYS A 475 -3.19 29.30 44.26
C LYS A 475 -2.74 27.86 44.03
N ILE A 476 -2.61 27.05 45.09
CA ILE A 476 -2.04 25.71 44.98
C ILE A 476 -2.85 24.82 44.04
N GLY A 477 -4.18 24.77 44.16
CA GLY A 477 -5.02 23.95 43.28
C GLY A 477 -5.07 24.41 41.82
N GLN A 478 -4.59 25.63 41.51
CA GLN A 478 -4.49 26.13 40.13
C GLN A 478 -3.15 25.77 39.49
N LEU A 479 -2.09 25.77 40.28
CA LEU A 479 -0.71 25.63 39.82
C LEU A 479 -0.16 24.22 39.99
N PHE A 480 -0.74 23.41 40.87
CA PHE A 480 -0.16 22.14 41.29
C PHE A 480 -1.21 21.05 41.49
N THR A 481 -0.76 19.80 41.37
CA THR A 481 -1.47 18.61 41.84
C THR A 481 -0.94 18.25 43.21
N VAL A 482 -1.78 18.31 44.25
CA VAL A 482 -1.34 17.98 45.61
C VAL A 482 -1.41 16.48 45.83
N LYS A 483 -0.29 15.86 46.24
CA LYS A 483 -0.19 14.42 46.49
C LYS A 483 -1.12 13.97 47.62
N ASP A 484 -1.03 14.68 48.75
CA ASP A 484 -1.85 14.46 49.95
C ASP A 484 -2.58 15.75 50.35
N ALA A 485 -3.66 15.64 51.13
CA ALA A 485 -4.41 16.83 51.53
C ALA A 485 -3.57 17.77 52.40
N ILE A 486 -3.58 19.07 52.08
CA ILE A 486 -2.88 20.11 52.85
C ILE A 486 -3.57 20.31 54.20
N GLN A 487 -2.85 20.01 55.28
CA GLN A 487 -3.32 20.03 56.65
C GLN A 487 -3.09 21.37 57.34
N SER A 488 -2.13 22.21 56.90
CA SER A 488 -1.90 23.51 57.52
C SER A 488 -3.14 24.39 57.50
N ALA A 489 -3.34 25.07 58.64
CA ALA A 489 -4.36 26.08 58.84
C ALA A 489 -3.94 27.46 58.31
N GLU A 490 -2.68 27.64 57.92
CA GLU A 490 -2.13 28.91 57.46
C GLU A 490 -2.56 29.25 56.02
N GLU A 491 -2.64 30.54 55.70
CA GLU A 491 -2.99 31.01 54.34
C GLU A 491 -1.83 30.77 53.36
N ASP A 492 -0.60 30.95 53.83
CA ASP A 492 0.64 30.65 53.12
C ASP A 492 1.15 29.30 53.60
N VAL A 493 1.44 28.40 52.65
CA VAL A 493 1.85 27.03 52.94
C VAL A 493 3.19 26.77 52.28
N ASP A 494 4.12 26.21 53.05
CA ASP A 494 5.38 25.71 52.54
C ASP A 494 5.14 24.36 51.86
N ILE A 495 5.37 24.30 50.55
CA ILE A 495 5.23 23.08 49.74
C ILE A 495 6.54 22.74 49.06
N LYS A 496 6.74 21.44 48.78
CA LYS A 496 7.87 20.92 48.03
C LYS A 496 7.41 20.37 46.68
N ILE A 497 8.11 20.73 45.61
CA ILE A 497 7.88 20.14 44.29
C ILE A 497 8.50 18.74 44.25
N ILE A 498 7.67 17.71 44.16
CA ILE A 498 8.13 16.31 44.23
C ILE A 498 7.98 15.55 42.93
N GLY A 499 7.25 16.10 41.95
CA GLY A 499 7.14 15.45 40.66
C GLY A 499 6.72 16.32 39.50
N TYR A 500 6.91 15.77 38.30
CA TYR A 500 6.63 16.43 37.03
C TYR A 500 5.14 16.43 36.71
N GLY A 501 4.66 17.55 36.16
CA GLY A 501 3.43 17.61 35.38
C GLY A 501 3.68 17.21 33.93
N TRP A 502 2.65 17.32 33.09
CA TRP A 502 2.71 16.92 31.68
C TRP A 502 2.00 17.93 30.80
N THR A 503 2.62 18.24 29.66
CA THR A 503 2.05 19.09 28.61
C THR A 503 1.85 18.27 27.34
N LEU A 504 0.96 18.75 26.47
CA LEU A 504 0.82 18.31 25.08
C LEU A 504 0.83 19.55 24.21
N ASP A 505 1.83 19.67 23.34
CA ASP A 505 2.06 20.84 22.47
C ASP A 505 2.08 22.15 23.28
N GLY A 506 2.72 22.12 24.46
CA GLY A 506 2.81 23.26 25.40
C GLY A 506 1.54 23.52 26.22
N LYS A 507 0.43 22.85 25.95
CA LYS A 507 -0.78 22.93 26.78
C LYS A 507 -0.66 22.02 27.99
N ILE A 508 -0.80 22.57 29.20
CA ILE A 508 -0.73 21.81 30.44
C ILE A 508 -1.92 20.84 30.54
N LEU A 509 -1.63 19.54 30.61
CA LEU A 509 -2.62 18.48 30.82
C LEU A 509 -2.67 18.04 32.28
N VAL A 510 -1.51 17.95 32.93
CA VAL A 510 -1.34 17.55 34.34
C VAL A 510 -0.42 18.56 35.02
N GLN A 511 -0.83 19.11 36.16
CA GLN A 511 -0.01 20.07 36.91
C GLN A 511 1.11 19.36 37.70
N PRO A 512 2.24 20.05 37.98
CA PRO A 512 3.33 19.50 38.78
C PRO A 512 2.88 19.03 40.16
N ILE A 513 3.55 17.99 40.68
CA ILE A 513 3.13 17.29 41.90
C ILE A 513 3.84 17.91 43.11
N VAL A 514 3.07 18.22 44.15
CA VAL A 514 3.57 18.85 45.37
C VAL A 514 3.12 18.15 46.64
N GLU A 515 3.92 18.25 47.69
CA GLU A 515 3.54 17.85 49.05
C GLU A 515 3.83 18.98 50.05
N GLU A 516 3.05 19.02 51.12
CA GLU A 516 3.23 20.00 52.21
C GLU A 516 4.43 19.63 53.09
N ILE A 517 5.21 20.63 53.47
CA ILE A 517 6.35 20.45 54.37
C ILE A 517 5.85 20.60 55.80
N ASN A 518 5.63 19.48 56.48
CA ASN A 518 5.31 19.48 57.91
C ASN A 518 6.57 19.86 58.70
N LYS A 519 6.61 21.09 59.23
CA LYS A 519 7.65 21.56 60.14
C LYS A 519 7.35 21.21 61.60
#